data_AF-A0A026WPY6-F1
#
_entry.id   AF-A0A026WPY6-F1
#
_cell.length_a   1.000
_cell.length_b   1.000
_cell.length_c   1.000
_cell.angle_alpha   90.00
_cell.angle_beta   90.00
_cell.angle_gamma   90.00
#
_symmetry.space_group_name_H-M   'P 1'
#
loop_
_entity.id
_entity.type
_entity.pdbx_description
1 polymer ?
#
loop_
_entity_poly.entity_id
_entity_poly.type
_entity_poly.pdbx_seq_one_letter_code
_entity_poly.pdbx_strand_id
1 'polypeptide(L)'
;FSSMILWTDEATFTRRGIFNSHNSHVWAHNNPHTTRQRNFQHEFRCNVWMGMLHDRLIGPFFLPDRLNGESFRRFLSNDLPILMENVPLQFRQNSWIQLDGCPSHYARQVRNWLDEHCAHRWIGRGGPVFWPPRSPDLTPLDFYLWGTLKNKVYSTEVISLEDLKQRITNSVTEMQHFQECRTVTNFVLRRCLACIDVQGQHFEMRH
;
A
#
# COMPACT_ATOMS: atom_id res chain seq x y z
N PHE A 1 -15.47 7.95 9.62
CA PHE A 1 -14.61 8.78 8.75
C PHE A 1 -13.46 7.95 8.18
N SER A 2 -12.61 7.30 8.99
CA SER A 2 -11.47 6.50 8.49
C SER A 2 -11.85 5.35 7.54
N SER A 3 -13.04 4.75 7.71
CA SER A 3 -13.60 3.74 6.80
C SER A 3 -14.09 4.28 5.46
N MET A 4 -14.17 5.61 5.30
CA MET A 4 -14.47 6.30 4.04
C MET A 4 -13.20 6.83 3.37
N ILE A 5 -12.01 6.48 3.89
CA ILE A 5 -10.74 6.77 3.24
C ILE A 5 -10.32 5.51 2.47
N LEU A 6 -10.05 5.65 1.18
CA LEU A 6 -9.28 4.73 0.38
C LEU A 6 -7.81 4.96 0.74
N TRP A 7 -7.30 4.12 1.62
CA TRP A 7 -5.90 4.04 1.96
C TRP A 7 -5.15 3.39 0.80
N THR A 8 -4.04 3.95 0.37
CA THR A 8 -3.27 3.43 -0.77
C THR A 8 -1.79 3.45 -0.47
N ASP A 9 -1.06 2.48 -1.01
CA ASP A 9 0.39 2.37 -0.85
C ASP A 9 0.97 1.43 -1.90
N GLU A 10 2.28 1.51 -2.10
CA GLU A 10 3.04 0.64 -2.98
C GLU A 10 4.16 -0.11 -2.25
N ALA A 11 4.28 -1.40 -2.55
CA ALA A 11 5.39 -2.22 -2.10
C ALA A 11 6.09 -2.94 -3.27
N THR A 12 7.42 -2.98 -3.21
CA THR A 12 8.26 -3.77 -4.11
C THR A 12 8.46 -5.16 -3.53
N PHE A 13 7.98 -6.18 -4.23
CA PHE A 13 8.27 -7.57 -3.92
C PHE A 13 9.47 -8.02 -4.75
N THR A 14 10.43 -8.68 -4.13
CA THR A 14 11.62 -9.25 -4.78
C THR A 14 11.70 -10.74 -4.51
N ARG A 15 12.60 -11.47 -5.17
CA ARG A 15 12.88 -12.87 -4.79
C ARG A 15 13.26 -13.02 -3.30
N ARG A 16 13.84 -11.98 -2.68
CA ARG A 16 14.37 -12.02 -1.31
C ARG A 16 13.41 -11.50 -0.23
N GLY A 17 12.27 -10.93 -0.63
CA GLY A 17 11.30 -10.35 0.29
C GLY A 17 10.71 -9.03 -0.20
N ILE A 18 9.87 -8.44 0.64
CA ILE A 18 9.19 -7.16 0.41
C ILE A 18 10.05 -5.99 0.89
N PHE A 19 10.11 -4.95 0.06
CA PHE A 19 10.53 -3.60 0.40
C PHE A 19 9.32 -2.68 0.23
N ASN A 20 9.02 -1.84 1.22
CA ASN A 20 8.00 -0.81 1.09
C ASN A 20 8.70 0.54 0.86
N SER A 21 8.15 1.37 -0.05
CA SER A 21 8.63 2.72 -0.36
C SER A 21 8.79 3.61 0.88
N HIS A 22 8.00 3.37 1.93
CA HIS A 22 8.06 4.11 3.19
C HIS A 22 9.01 3.52 4.24
N ASN A 23 9.21 2.20 4.21
CA ASN A 23 10.05 1.49 5.16
C ASN A 23 11.36 1.07 4.47
N SER A 24 12.37 1.95 4.58
CA SER A 24 13.77 1.63 4.27
C SER A 24 14.39 0.60 5.24
N HIS A 25 13.64 0.14 6.24
CA HIS A 25 14.06 -0.94 7.14
C HIS A 25 13.77 -2.31 6.52
N VAL A 26 14.86 -3.02 6.20
CA VAL A 26 14.83 -4.48 5.99
C VAL A 26 14.29 -5.10 7.28
N TRP A 27 13.02 -5.51 7.28
CA TRP A 27 12.47 -6.38 8.32
C TRP A 27 13.12 -7.76 8.21
N ALA A 28 14.35 -7.86 8.73
CA ALA A 28 15.05 -9.09 9.04
C ALA A 28 15.07 -9.22 10.56
N HIS A 29 14.15 -10.01 11.11
CA HIS A 29 14.19 -10.41 12.52
C HIS A 29 14.97 -11.71 12.75
N ASN A 30 15.76 -12.16 11.78
CA ASN A 30 16.80 -13.16 11.95
C ASN A 30 17.69 -13.26 10.70
N ASN A 31 18.98 -12.90 10.82
CA ASN A 31 20.03 -13.66 10.15
C ASN A 31 21.44 -13.29 10.68
N PRO A 32 22.13 -14.18 11.43
CA PRO A 32 23.57 -14.06 11.55
C PRO A 32 24.37 -15.13 10.78
N HIS A 33 23.85 -16.32 10.49
CA HIS A 33 24.67 -17.40 9.90
C HIS A 33 23.92 -18.38 8.99
N THR A 34 23.42 -17.94 7.84
CA THR A 34 23.15 -18.87 6.74
C THR A 34 23.97 -18.46 5.52
N THR A 35 25.05 -19.21 5.29
CA THR A 35 25.83 -19.18 4.05
C THR A 35 24.97 -19.80 2.95
N ARG A 36 24.04 -19.03 2.38
CA ARG A 36 23.32 -19.45 1.16
C ARG A 36 24.24 -19.22 -0.03
N GLN A 37 24.57 -20.31 -0.73
CA GLN A 37 25.42 -20.30 -1.91
C GLN A 37 24.98 -19.20 -2.89
N ARG A 38 25.92 -18.31 -3.22
CA ARG A 38 25.83 -17.38 -4.33
C ARG A 38 25.92 -18.19 -5.61
N ASN A 39 24.81 -18.36 -6.33
CA ASN A 39 24.77 -18.68 -7.77
C ASN A 39 23.33 -18.57 -8.29
N PHE A 40 22.76 -17.36 -8.42
CA PHE A 40 21.48 -17.20 -9.12
C PHE A 40 21.49 -15.90 -9.95
N GLN A 41 21.47 -16.06 -11.27
CA GLN A 41 21.76 -15.02 -12.26
C GLN A 41 20.53 -14.19 -12.69
N HIS A 42 19.33 -14.47 -12.15
CA HIS A 42 18.11 -13.69 -12.43
C HIS A 42 17.46 -13.19 -11.13
N GLU A 43 17.72 -11.93 -10.79
CA GLU A 43 17.00 -11.18 -9.76
C GLU A 43 15.73 -10.60 -10.39
N PHE A 44 14.56 -10.94 -9.84
CA PHE A 44 13.27 -10.41 -10.28
C PHE A 44 12.58 -9.63 -9.16
N ARG A 45 11.79 -8.65 -9.57
CA ARG A 45 10.95 -7.83 -8.69
C ARG A 45 9.65 -7.43 -9.38
N CYS A 46 8.64 -7.07 -8.60
CA CYS A 46 7.47 -6.34 -9.06
C CYS A 46 7.09 -5.26 -8.06
N ASN A 47 6.57 -4.14 -8.56
CA ASN A 47 5.96 -3.11 -7.73
C ASN A 47 4.45 -3.36 -7.70
N VAL A 48 3.88 -3.40 -6.51
CA VAL A 48 2.46 -3.70 -6.30
C VAL A 48 1.82 -2.51 -5.63
N TRP A 49 0.76 -2.00 -6.24
CA TRP A 49 -0.16 -1.07 -5.62
C TRP A 49 -1.30 -1.85 -4.95
N MET A 50 -1.68 -1.41 -3.76
CA MET A 50 -2.86 -1.90 -3.06
C MET A 50 -3.67 -0.72 -2.53
N GLY A 51 -4.97 -0.93 -2.44
CA GLY A 51 -5.90 -0.04 -1.76
C GLY A 51 -6.67 -0.77 -0.66
N MET A 52 -7.09 -0.04 0.37
CA MET A 52 -8.02 -0.51 1.38
C MET A 52 -9.13 0.52 1.58
N LEU A 53 -10.37 0.14 1.29
CA LEU A 53 -11.54 0.98 1.45
C LEU A 53 -12.64 0.21 2.18
N HIS A 54 -13.07 0.75 3.31
CA HIS A 54 -14.07 0.13 4.18
C HIS A 54 -13.63 -1.26 4.68
N ASP A 55 -14.28 -2.31 4.20
CA ASP A 55 -14.01 -3.71 4.50
C ASP A 55 -13.38 -4.46 3.31
N ARG A 56 -12.86 -3.73 2.32
CA ARG A 56 -12.38 -4.30 1.05
C ARG A 56 -10.94 -3.92 0.77
N LEU A 57 -10.17 -4.89 0.29
CA LEU A 57 -8.95 -4.67 -0.45
C LEU A 57 -9.29 -4.35 -1.91
N ILE A 58 -8.56 -3.40 -2.48
CA ILE A 58 -8.62 -2.99 -3.88
C ILE A 58 -7.25 -3.33 -4.49
N GLY A 59 -7.23 -4.04 -5.61
CA GLY A 59 -6.01 -4.63 -6.18
C GLY A 59 -5.87 -6.13 -5.87
N PRO A 60 -4.68 -6.71 -6.06
CA PRO A 60 -3.42 -6.04 -6.38
C PRO A 60 -3.37 -5.47 -7.79
N PHE A 61 -2.63 -4.37 -7.96
CA PHE A 61 -2.26 -3.86 -9.28
C PHE A 61 -0.75 -3.85 -9.45
N PHE A 62 -0.25 -4.46 -10.52
CA PHE A 62 1.19 -4.53 -10.78
C PHE A 62 1.63 -3.29 -11.56
N LEU A 63 2.31 -2.39 -10.86
CA LEU A 63 2.85 -1.17 -11.42
C LEU A 63 4.08 -1.45 -12.30
N PRO A 64 4.38 -0.54 -13.25
CA PRO A 64 5.63 -0.61 -13.99
C PRO A 64 6.84 -0.45 -13.05
N ASP A 65 7.99 -1.00 -13.47
CA ASP A 65 9.24 -0.94 -12.70
C ASP A 65 9.68 0.49 -12.36
N ARG A 66 9.38 1.45 -13.23
CA ARG A 66 9.62 2.88 -13.02
C ARG A 66 8.29 3.61 -12.91
N LEU A 67 7.87 3.88 -11.69
CA LEU A 67 6.72 4.74 -11.42
C LEU A 67 7.16 6.21 -11.48
N ASN A 68 6.47 7.00 -12.29
CA ASN A 68 6.58 8.45 -12.33
C ASN A 68 5.19 9.08 -12.30
N GLY A 69 5.11 10.41 -12.27
CA GLY A 69 3.84 11.12 -12.25
C GLY A 69 2.90 10.81 -13.43
N GLU A 70 3.43 10.53 -14.62
CA GLU A 70 2.59 10.20 -15.78
C GLU A 70 2.05 8.79 -15.72
N SER A 71 2.90 7.80 -15.40
CA SER A 71 2.43 6.43 -15.23
C SER A 71 1.44 6.32 -14.08
N PHE A 72 1.66 7.06 -12.99
CA PHE A 72 0.74 7.08 -11.86
C PHE A 72 -0.60 7.75 -12.22
N ARG A 73 -0.56 8.90 -12.91
CA ARG A 73 -1.79 9.56 -13.39
C ARG A 73 -2.58 8.66 -14.34
N ARG A 74 -1.91 7.91 -15.22
CA ARG A 74 -2.57 6.92 -16.11
C ARG A 74 -3.22 5.79 -15.32
N PHE A 75 -2.52 5.27 -14.31
CA PHE A 75 -3.10 4.29 -13.40
C PHE A 75 -4.37 4.82 -12.73
N LEU A 76 -4.33 6.04 -12.18
CA LEU A 76 -5.49 6.68 -11.56
C LEU A 76 -6.65 6.86 -12.54
N SER A 77 -6.38 7.25 -13.80
CA SER A 77 -7.43 7.55 -14.77
C SER A 77 -8.03 6.31 -15.44
N ASN A 78 -7.23 5.26 -15.62
CA ASN A 78 -7.61 4.13 -16.48
C ASN A 78 -7.86 2.85 -15.70
N ASP A 79 -7.02 2.55 -14.71
CA ASP A 79 -6.99 1.24 -14.06
C ASP A 79 -7.71 1.26 -12.71
N LEU A 80 -7.51 2.30 -11.90
CA LEU A 80 -8.17 2.43 -10.59
C LEU A 80 -9.71 2.34 -10.68
N PRO A 81 -10.40 2.97 -11.66
CA PRO A 81 -11.85 2.83 -11.79
C PRO A 81 -12.31 1.40 -12.05
N ILE A 82 -11.50 0.62 -12.80
CA ILE A 82 -11.77 -0.80 -13.10
C ILE A 82 -11.60 -1.62 -11.82
N LEU A 83 -10.52 -1.40 -11.06
CA LEU A 83 -10.30 -2.10 -9.78
C LEU A 83 -11.41 -1.83 -8.76
N MET A 84 -12.08 -0.67 -8.87
CA MET A 84 -13.17 -0.27 -8.00
C MET A 84 -14.55 -0.62 -8.54
N GLU A 85 -14.69 -1.32 -9.68
CA GLU A 85 -15.99 -1.56 -10.33
C GLU A 85 -17.02 -2.23 -9.39
N ASN A 86 -16.54 -3.15 -8.55
CA ASN A 86 -17.34 -3.93 -7.61
C ASN A 86 -17.53 -3.22 -6.24
N VAL A 87 -17.01 -2.00 -6.10
CA VAL A 87 -17.23 -1.16 -4.93
C VAL A 87 -18.58 -0.43 -5.09
N PRO A 88 -19.47 -0.48 -4.07
CA PRO A 88 -20.72 0.26 -4.10
C PRO A 88 -20.53 1.73 -4.49
N LEU A 89 -21.38 2.22 -5.40
CA LEU A 89 -21.26 3.57 -5.96
C LEU A 89 -21.19 4.66 -4.88
N GLN A 90 -21.95 4.48 -3.79
CA GLN A 90 -21.94 5.38 -2.64
C GLN A 90 -20.54 5.53 -2.03
N PHE A 91 -19.76 4.44 -1.93
CA PHE A 91 -18.40 4.50 -1.39
C PHE A 91 -17.43 5.09 -2.41
N ARG A 92 -17.59 4.77 -3.70
CA ARG A 92 -16.76 5.37 -4.76
C ARG A 92 -16.90 6.88 -4.84
N GLN A 93 -18.13 7.39 -4.76
CA GLN A 93 -18.40 8.83 -4.89
C GLN A 93 -18.03 9.62 -3.64
N ASN A 94 -18.15 9.04 -2.44
CA ASN A 94 -18.00 9.77 -1.18
C ASN A 94 -16.68 9.49 -0.46
N SER A 95 -15.84 8.58 -0.98
CA SER A 95 -14.55 8.29 -0.36
C SER A 95 -13.53 9.40 -0.58
N TRP A 96 -12.59 9.46 0.35
CA TRP A 96 -11.36 10.24 0.24
C TRP A 96 -10.24 9.33 -0.21
N ILE A 97 -9.34 9.78 -1.08
CA ILE A 97 -8.12 9.01 -1.39
C ILE A 97 -6.95 9.55 -0.57
N GLN A 98 -6.23 8.67 0.12
CA GLN A 98 -4.99 9.03 0.82
C GLN A 98 -3.79 8.52 0.02
N LEU A 99 -2.87 9.44 -0.27
CA LEU A 99 -1.61 9.23 -0.95
C LEU A 99 -0.47 9.74 -0.07
N ASP A 100 0.69 9.11 -0.20
CA ASP A 100 1.86 9.53 0.53
C ASP A 100 2.62 10.71 -0.11
N GLY A 101 3.84 10.94 0.38
CA GLY A 101 4.73 11.98 -0.11
C GLY A 101 5.63 11.59 -1.28
N CYS A 102 5.46 10.39 -1.87
CA CYS A 102 6.29 9.89 -2.96
C CYS A 102 6.34 10.89 -4.14
N PRO A 103 7.50 11.10 -4.78
CA PRO A 103 7.62 12.05 -5.90
C PRO A 103 6.63 11.82 -7.05
N SER A 104 6.23 10.57 -7.32
CA SER A 104 5.19 10.25 -8.31
C SER A 104 3.85 10.88 -7.95
N HIS A 105 3.47 10.87 -6.66
CA HIS A 105 2.18 11.36 -6.19
C HIS A 105 2.16 12.89 -6.07
N TYR A 106 3.31 13.50 -5.79
CA TYR A 106 3.44 14.96 -5.73
C TYR A 106 3.44 15.65 -7.11
N ALA A 107 3.63 14.89 -8.18
CA ALA A 107 3.69 15.42 -9.55
C ALA A 107 2.45 16.28 -9.87
N ARG A 108 2.65 17.42 -10.52
CA ARG A 108 1.59 18.40 -10.81
C ARG A 108 0.40 17.78 -11.54
N GLN A 109 0.65 16.93 -12.52
CA GLN A 109 -0.41 16.26 -13.29
C GLN A 109 -1.24 15.27 -12.48
N VAL A 110 -0.66 14.67 -11.43
CA VAL A 110 -1.40 13.80 -10.50
C VAL A 110 -2.29 14.65 -9.62
N ARG A 111 -1.75 15.73 -9.03
CA ARG A 111 -2.53 16.64 -8.18
C ARG A 111 -3.68 17.31 -8.92
N ASN A 112 -3.44 17.79 -10.13
CA ASN A 112 -4.50 18.36 -10.99
C ASN A 112 -5.61 17.34 -11.25
N TRP A 113 -5.23 16.10 -11.57
CA TRP A 113 -6.22 15.04 -11.81
C TRP A 113 -7.06 14.76 -10.56
N LEU A 114 -6.42 14.68 -9.38
CA LEU A 114 -7.10 14.46 -8.10
C LEU A 114 -8.05 15.62 -7.74
N ASP A 115 -7.64 16.87 -7.99
CA ASP A 115 -8.50 18.03 -7.76
C ASP A 115 -9.75 17.98 -8.65
N GLU A 116 -9.57 17.66 -9.94
CA GLU A 116 -10.65 17.60 -10.92
C GLU A 116 -11.61 16.41 -10.71
N HIS A 117 -11.08 15.23 -10.33
CA HIS A 117 -11.84 13.97 -10.36
C HIS A 117 -12.23 13.44 -8.99
N CYS A 118 -11.57 13.88 -7.92
CA CYS A 118 -11.91 13.48 -6.54
C CYS A 118 -12.70 14.57 -5.79
N ALA A 119 -13.16 15.63 -6.46
CA ALA A 119 -13.91 16.74 -5.85
C ALA A 119 -13.22 17.30 -4.58
N HIS A 120 -11.90 17.50 -4.67
CA HIS A 120 -11.02 17.89 -3.56
C HIS A 120 -11.03 16.96 -2.33
N ARG A 121 -11.53 15.72 -2.46
CA ARG A 121 -11.47 14.69 -1.42
C ARG A 121 -10.21 13.83 -1.54
N TRP A 122 -9.05 14.44 -1.40
CA TRP A 122 -7.80 13.70 -1.33
C TRP A 122 -6.86 14.25 -0.25
N ILE A 123 -6.09 13.34 0.33
CA ILE A 123 -5.17 13.58 1.43
C ILE A 123 -3.77 13.25 0.92
N GLY A 124 -2.83 14.17 1.04
CA GLY A 124 -1.49 13.94 0.53
C GLY A 124 -0.63 15.19 0.52
N ARG A 125 0.59 15.06 0.00
CA ARG A 125 1.53 16.19 -0.07
C ARG A 125 1.02 17.24 -1.07
N GLY A 126 0.73 18.45 -0.58
CA GLY A 126 0.27 19.57 -1.40
C GLY A 126 -1.17 19.43 -1.90
N GLY A 127 -1.99 18.64 -1.19
CA GLY A 127 -3.43 18.53 -1.39
C GLY A 127 -4.27 19.31 -0.38
N PRO A 128 -5.60 19.23 -0.49
CA PRO A 128 -6.56 19.93 0.38
C PRO A 128 -6.39 19.60 1.87
N VAL A 129 -6.00 18.35 2.16
CA VAL A 129 -5.64 17.90 3.50
C VAL A 129 -4.21 17.41 3.48
N PHE A 130 -3.38 18.01 4.33
CA PHE A 130 -1.96 17.69 4.41
C PHE A 130 -1.74 16.31 5.05
N TRP A 131 -0.96 15.47 4.37
CA TRP A 131 -0.40 14.25 4.96
C TRP A 131 1.05 14.50 5.41
N PRO A 132 1.40 14.20 6.67
CA PRO A 132 2.76 14.41 7.16
C PRO A 132 3.78 13.52 6.43
N PRO A 133 4.97 14.05 6.13
CA PRO A 133 6.04 13.26 5.53
C PRO A 133 6.50 12.17 6.51
N ARG A 134 6.91 11.00 5.98
CA ARG A 134 7.48 9.87 6.75
C ARG A 134 6.56 9.37 7.88
N SER A 135 5.27 9.20 7.58
CA SER A 135 4.30 8.63 8.52
C SER A 135 3.75 7.27 8.07
N PRO A 136 4.63 6.26 7.81
CA PRO A 136 4.17 4.90 7.48
C PRO A 136 3.31 4.31 8.61
N ASP A 137 3.63 4.66 9.85
CA ASP A 137 2.91 4.19 11.04
C ASP A 137 1.41 4.55 11.04
N LEU A 138 0.96 5.40 10.11
CA LEU A 138 -0.42 5.86 10.00
C LEU A 138 -1.20 5.20 8.85
N THR A 139 -0.57 4.42 7.96
CA THR A 139 -1.29 3.73 6.89
C THR A 139 -1.60 2.27 7.29
N PRO A 140 -2.84 1.80 7.09
CA PRO A 140 -3.19 0.40 7.37
C PRO A 140 -2.50 -0.59 6.43
N LEU A 141 -1.95 -0.11 5.31
CA LEU A 141 -1.18 -0.94 4.41
C LEU A 141 0.20 -1.26 5.01
N ASP A 142 0.87 -0.25 5.55
CA ASP A 142 2.17 -0.36 6.23
C ASP A 142 2.15 -1.28 7.44
N PHE A 143 1.28 -0.99 8.42
CA PHE A 143 1.33 -1.68 9.71
C PHE A 143 0.66 -3.07 9.70
N TYR A 144 -0.14 -3.39 8.67
CA TYR A 144 -0.89 -4.64 8.61
C TYR A 144 -0.74 -5.37 7.27
N LEU A 145 -1.17 -4.78 6.15
CA LEU A 145 -1.33 -5.51 4.89
C LEU A 145 -0.01 -6.12 4.39
N TRP A 146 1.05 -5.32 4.32
CA TRP A 146 2.31 -5.76 3.74
C TRP A 146 3.00 -6.84 4.58
N GLY A 147 2.93 -6.73 5.91
CA GLY A 147 3.44 -7.77 6.81
C GLY A 147 2.72 -9.09 6.60
N THR A 148 1.39 -9.07 6.52
CA THR A 148 0.56 -10.26 6.29
C THR A 148 0.82 -10.88 4.92
N LEU A 149 0.89 -10.06 3.85
CA LEU A 149 1.22 -10.54 2.51
C LEU A 149 2.62 -11.14 2.45
N LYS A 150 3.60 -10.56 3.15
CA LYS A 150 4.97 -11.12 3.21
C LYS A 150 4.96 -12.54 3.75
N ASN A 151 4.26 -12.75 4.87
CA ASN A 151 4.22 -14.05 5.53
C ASN A 151 3.57 -15.12 4.66
N LYS A 152 2.52 -14.76 3.90
CA LYS A 152 1.85 -15.68 2.97
C LYS A 152 2.70 -15.98 1.73
N VAL A 153 3.17 -14.95 1.02
CA VAL A 153 3.87 -15.07 -0.27
C VAL A 153 5.20 -15.81 -0.14
N TYR A 154 5.94 -15.55 0.94
CA TYR A 154 7.28 -16.11 1.17
C TYR A 154 7.29 -17.29 2.16
N SER A 155 6.12 -17.87 2.44
CA SER A 155 6.01 -19.10 3.24
C SER A 155 6.77 -20.28 2.61
N THR A 156 6.93 -20.27 1.29
CA THR A 156 7.77 -21.18 0.52
C THR A 156 8.66 -20.38 -0.44
N GLU A 157 9.70 -21.02 -1.02
CA GLU A 157 10.58 -20.34 -1.97
C GLU A 157 9.81 -19.90 -3.22
N VAL A 158 10.02 -18.65 -3.62
CA VAL A 158 9.47 -18.07 -4.86
C VAL A 158 10.45 -18.34 -6.00
N ILE A 159 9.96 -18.99 -7.07
CA ILE A 159 10.84 -19.54 -8.11
C ILE A 159 10.88 -18.70 -9.40
N SER A 160 9.89 -17.83 -9.62
CA SER A 160 9.83 -16.94 -10.79
C SER A 160 9.03 -15.67 -10.50
N LEU A 161 9.10 -14.69 -11.41
CA LEU A 161 8.26 -13.49 -11.35
C LEU A 161 6.77 -13.83 -11.47
N GLU A 162 6.43 -14.82 -12.29
CA GLU A 162 5.04 -15.23 -12.48
C GLU A 162 4.49 -15.93 -11.24
N ASP A 163 5.29 -16.82 -10.64
CA ASP A 163 4.98 -17.44 -9.34
C ASP A 163 4.79 -16.37 -8.25
N LEU A 164 5.65 -15.34 -8.22
CA LEU A 164 5.53 -14.22 -7.30
C LEU A 164 4.17 -13.50 -7.46
N LYS A 165 3.82 -13.12 -8.70
CA LYS A 165 2.56 -12.43 -8.98
C LYS A 165 1.35 -13.28 -8.63
N GLN A 166 1.36 -14.56 -9.01
CA GLN A 166 0.27 -15.48 -8.71
C GLN A 166 0.06 -15.64 -7.21
N ARG A 167 1.14 -15.79 -6.43
CA ARG A 167 1.05 -15.90 -4.96
C ARG A 167 0.51 -14.64 -4.32
N ILE A 168 0.90 -13.46 -4.81
CA ILE A 168 0.37 -12.18 -4.32
C ILE A 168 -1.14 -12.12 -4.56
N THR A 169 -1.58 -12.40 -5.80
CA THR A 169 -3.00 -12.41 -6.17
C THR A 169 -3.78 -13.39 -5.29
N ASN A 170 -3.33 -14.64 -5.16
CA ASN A 170 -4.00 -15.65 -4.34
C ASN A 170 -4.08 -15.23 -2.87
N SER A 171 -2.98 -14.69 -2.32
CA SER A 171 -2.93 -14.22 -0.92
C SER A 171 -3.92 -13.08 -0.67
N VAL A 172 -4.03 -12.12 -1.60
CA VAL A 172 -5.00 -11.03 -1.49
C VAL A 172 -6.43 -11.56 -1.58
N THR A 173 -6.72 -12.49 -2.50
CA THR A 173 -8.05 -13.11 -2.61
C THR A 173 -8.45 -13.83 -1.33
N GLU A 174 -7.54 -14.61 -0.74
CA GLU A 174 -7.77 -15.25 0.56
C GLU A 174 -8.06 -14.20 1.65
N MET A 175 -7.22 -13.17 1.75
CA MET A 175 -7.38 -12.11 2.75
C MET A 175 -8.68 -11.33 2.61
N GLN A 176 -9.20 -11.17 1.39
CA GLN A 176 -10.48 -10.52 1.15
C GLN A 176 -11.65 -11.26 1.81
N HIS A 177 -11.55 -12.58 2.00
CA HIS A 177 -12.56 -13.37 2.70
C HIS A 177 -12.48 -13.24 4.23
N PHE A 178 -11.32 -12.82 4.75
CA PHE A 178 -11.14 -12.54 6.17
C PHE A 178 -11.52 -11.08 6.45
N GLN A 179 -12.58 -10.87 7.23
CA GLN A 179 -13.25 -9.57 7.41
C GLN A 179 -12.48 -8.57 8.32
N GLU A 180 -11.16 -8.62 8.30
CA GLU A 180 -10.27 -7.86 9.19
C GLU A 180 -10.05 -6.41 8.74
N CYS A 181 -10.29 -6.09 7.46
CA CYS A 181 -10.07 -4.75 6.89
C CYS A 181 -10.84 -3.64 7.63
N ARG A 182 -12.07 -3.92 8.05
CA ARG A 182 -12.87 -2.94 8.81
C ARG A 182 -12.29 -2.65 10.19
N THR A 183 -11.73 -3.67 10.84
CA THR A 183 -11.08 -3.53 12.14
C THR A 183 -9.78 -2.73 12.00
N VAL A 184 -8.98 -3.05 10.99
CA VAL A 184 -7.70 -2.38 10.67
C VAL A 184 -7.91 -0.88 10.36
N THR A 185 -8.91 -0.53 9.54
CA THR A 185 -9.21 0.89 9.23
C THR A 185 -9.71 1.69 10.44
N ASN A 186 -10.34 1.04 11.42
CA ASN A 186 -10.72 1.67 12.68
C ASN A 186 -9.52 1.89 13.61
N PHE A 187 -8.49 1.01 13.55
CA PHE A 187 -7.26 1.18 14.31
C PHE A 187 -6.45 2.41 13.89
N VAL A 188 -6.61 2.90 12.66
CA VAL A 188 -5.91 4.11 12.20
C VAL A 188 -6.19 5.30 13.11
N LEU A 189 -7.43 5.51 13.56
CA LEU A 189 -7.76 6.61 14.48
C LEU A 189 -7.04 6.46 15.82
N ARG A 190 -6.93 5.24 16.36
CA ARG A 190 -6.19 4.99 17.59
C ARG A 190 -4.70 5.30 17.41
N ARG A 191 -4.12 4.90 16.28
CA ARG A 191 -2.72 5.19 15.94
C ARG A 191 -2.47 6.69 15.77
N CYS A 192 -3.37 7.42 15.11
CA CYS A 192 -3.29 8.88 15.04
C CYS A 192 -3.32 9.54 16.42
N LEU A 193 -4.19 9.07 17.32
CA LEU A 193 -4.26 9.61 18.68
C LEU A 193 -2.97 9.37 19.46
N ALA A 194 -2.41 8.15 19.42
CA ALA A 194 -1.14 7.94 20.11
C ALA A 194 0.03 8.67 19.46
N CYS A 195 0.03 8.86 18.14
CA CYS A 195 1.00 9.73 17.46
C CYS A 195 0.97 11.15 18.05
N ILE A 196 -0.23 11.67 18.32
CA ILE A 196 -0.41 12.96 19.01
C ILE A 196 0.14 12.88 20.44
N ASP A 197 -0.17 11.80 21.18
CA ASP A 197 0.30 11.61 22.56
C ASP A 197 1.83 11.57 22.66
N VAL A 198 2.51 10.99 21.66
CA VAL A 198 3.99 10.96 21.58
C VAL A 198 4.59 12.14 20.80
N GLN A 199 3.80 13.19 20.54
CA GLN A 199 4.24 14.41 19.84
C GLN A 199 4.91 14.14 18.48
N GLY A 200 4.42 13.14 17.74
CA GLY A 200 4.92 12.78 16.41
C GLY A 200 6.17 11.89 16.41
N GLN A 201 6.59 11.34 17.55
CA GLN A 201 7.64 10.32 17.61
C GLN A 201 7.14 8.94 17.14
N HIS A 202 8.06 8.02 16.87
CA HIS A 202 7.72 6.63 16.52
C HIS A 202 7.10 5.91 17.73
N PHE A 203 6.09 5.09 17.47
CA PHE A 203 5.41 4.28 18.49
C PHE A 203 5.01 2.92 17.92
N GLU A 204 5.03 1.89 18.78
CA GLU A 204 4.50 0.57 18.47
C GLU A 204 3.15 0.36 19.16
N MET A 205 2.16 -0.15 18.41
CA MET A 205 0.93 -0.69 18.96
C MET A 205 0.75 -2.12 18.50
N ARG A 206 0.42 -3.02 19.43
CA ARG A 206 0.00 -4.39 19.10
C ARG A 206 -1.45 -4.37 18.61
N HIS A 207 -1.68 -5.09 17.51
CA HIS A 207 -3.00 -5.33 16.93
C HIS A 207 -3.76 -6.41 17.69
#